data_AF-A0A961EAI3-F1
#
_entry.id   AF-A0A961EAI3-F1
#
_cell.length_a   1.000
_cell.length_b   1.000
_cell.length_c   1.000
_cell.angle_alpha   90.00
_cell.angle_beta   90.00
_cell.angle_gamma   90.00
#
_symmetry.space_group_name_H-M   'P 1'
#
loop_
_entity.id
_entity.type
_entity.pdbx_description
1 polymer ?
#
loop_
_entity_poly.entity_id
_entity_poly.type
_entity_poly.pdbx_seq_one_letter_code
_entity_poly.pdbx_strand_id
1 'polypeptide(L)'
;MAEYDNQLEPNHPEPLWREVTGRVLRRYRHDRGERLVETAQRAGVSTQYLSELERGRKDASSEILAAVAGALGLTLVDLVREVAVDLVRQARPVPVLRSVPGGPAAVPAAPIRRGPYALAA
;
A
#
# COMPACT_ATOMS: atom_id res chain seq x y z
N MET A 1 31.22 -1.61 30.87
CA MET A 1 30.59 -0.32 30.50
C MET A 1 30.37 -0.38 28.99
N ALA A 2 29.35 -1.12 28.57
CA ALA A 2 28.99 -1.23 27.16
C ALA A 2 27.78 -0.32 26.94
N GLU A 3 27.98 0.72 26.14
CA GLU A 3 26.91 1.50 25.53
C GLU A 3 25.97 0.53 24.82
N TYR A 4 24.79 0.32 25.41
CA TYR A 4 23.66 -0.17 24.63
C TYR A 4 23.21 1.01 23.78
N ASP A 5 23.80 1.09 22.60
CA ASP A 5 23.39 1.92 21.47
C ASP A 5 21.94 1.55 21.12
N ASN A 6 21.00 2.11 21.87
CA ASN A 6 19.57 1.97 21.65
C ASN A 6 19.16 2.88 20.50
N GLN A 7 19.73 2.62 19.32
CA GLN A 7 19.22 3.12 18.06
C GLN A 7 17.93 2.35 17.79
N LEU A 8 16.85 2.79 18.41
CA LEU A 8 15.50 2.48 17.97
C LEU A 8 15.41 2.99 16.53
N GLU A 9 15.76 2.10 15.59
CA GLU A 9 15.53 2.22 14.16
C GLU A 9 14.21 2.97 13.94
N PRO A 10 14.21 4.05 13.13
CA PRO A 10 13.02 4.86 12.95
C PRO A 10 11.85 3.94 12.61
N ASN A 11 10.80 4.03 13.42
CA ASN A 11 9.59 3.24 13.28
C ASN A 11 8.92 3.70 11.98
N HIS A 12 9.31 3.10 10.85
CA HIS A 12 8.78 3.48 9.56
C HIS A 12 7.26 3.20 9.59
N PRO A 13 6.42 4.22 9.39
CA PRO A 13 4.98 4.03 9.43
C PRO A 13 4.57 3.02 8.37
N GLU A 14 3.50 2.27 8.65
CA GLU A 14 2.91 1.35 7.69
C GLU A 14 2.58 2.11 6.39
N PRO A 15 2.99 1.60 5.22
CA PRO A 15 2.83 2.33 3.96
C PRO A 15 1.37 2.52 3.63
N LEU A 16 1.06 3.66 3.02
CA LEU A 16 -0.31 3.96 2.65
C LEU A 16 -0.73 3.21 1.39
N TRP A 17 -2.01 2.89 1.31
CA TRP A 17 -2.60 2.23 0.14
C TRP A 17 -2.27 2.96 -1.17
N ARG A 18 -2.43 4.30 -1.21
CA ARG A 18 -2.12 5.10 -2.41
C ARG A 18 -0.65 5.03 -2.83
N GLU A 19 0.26 4.87 -1.88
CA GLU A 19 1.69 4.81 -2.15
C GLU A 19 2.06 3.46 -2.77
N VAL A 20 1.55 2.37 -2.19
CA VAL A 20 1.76 1.02 -2.73
C VAL A 20 1.08 0.87 -4.08
N THR A 21 -0.17 1.31 -4.20
CA THR A 21 -0.92 1.29 -5.46
C THR A 21 -0.20 2.08 -6.55
N GLY A 22 0.28 3.29 -6.25
CA GLY A 22 1.06 4.10 -7.19
C GLY A 22 2.32 3.38 -7.67
N ARG A 23 3.07 2.72 -6.77
CA ARG A 23 4.26 1.92 -7.12
C ARG A 23 3.92 0.73 -8.01
N VAL A 24 2.84 0.00 -7.70
CA VAL A 24 2.39 -1.15 -8.51
C VAL A 24 2.03 -0.68 -9.92
N LEU A 25 1.20 0.36 -10.05
CA LEU A 25 0.82 0.89 -11.37
C LEU A 25 2.03 1.35 -12.18
N ARG A 26 2.97 2.05 -11.53
CA ARG A 26 4.23 2.48 -12.15
C ARG A 26 5.06 1.28 -12.62
N ARG A 27 5.18 0.23 -11.81
CA ARG A 27 5.90 -1.02 -12.17
C ARG A 27 5.31 -1.61 -13.45
N TYR A 28 4.00 -1.86 -13.46
CA TYR A 28 3.31 -2.41 -14.63
C TYR A 28 3.45 -1.53 -15.88
N ARG A 29 3.40 -0.20 -15.74
CA ARG A 29 3.63 0.69 -16.88
C ARG A 29 5.04 0.54 -17.45
N HIS A 30 6.06 0.47 -16.59
CA HIS A 30 7.45 0.30 -17.02
C HIS A 30 7.72 -1.09 -17.60
N ASP A 31 7.15 -2.14 -17.03
CA ASP A 31 7.27 -3.51 -17.55
C ASP A 31 6.68 -3.64 -18.97
N ARG A 32 5.70 -2.79 -19.30
CA ARG A 32 5.12 -2.67 -20.65
C ARG A 32 5.89 -1.72 -21.57
N GLY A 33 6.91 -1.02 -21.07
CA GLY A 33 7.67 -0.03 -21.83
C GLY A 33 6.85 1.22 -22.23
N GLU A 34 5.73 1.49 -21.54
CA GLU A 34 4.81 2.56 -21.92
C GLU A 34 5.19 3.90 -21.32
N ARG A 35 5.01 4.97 -22.10
CA ARG A 35 5.17 6.34 -21.62
C ARG A 35 3.95 6.76 -20.80
N LEU A 36 4.19 7.60 -19.80
CA LEU A 36 3.14 8.18 -18.94
C LEU A 36 1.95 8.75 -19.74
N VAL A 37 2.23 9.45 -20.86
CA VAL A 37 1.19 10.05 -21.70
C VAL A 37 0.31 9.02 -22.41
N GLU A 38 0.86 7.88 -22.82
CA GLU A 38 0.14 6.83 -23.56
C GLU A 38 -0.84 6.08 -22.64
N THR A 39 -0.42 5.80 -21.40
CA THR A 39 -1.27 5.21 -20.38
C THR A 39 -2.34 6.19 -19.90
N ALA A 40 -1.97 7.46 -19.66
CA ALA A 40 -2.91 8.48 -19.21
C ALA A 40 -4.04 8.72 -20.24
N GLN A 41 -3.69 8.79 -21.52
CA GLN A 41 -4.68 8.92 -22.61
C GLN A 41 -5.68 7.77 -22.64
N ARG A 42 -5.22 6.52 -22.55
CA ARG A 42 -6.11 5.35 -22.54
C ARG A 42 -6.97 5.25 -21.27
N ALA A 43 -6.44 5.71 -20.14
CA ALA A 43 -7.16 5.77 -18.87
C ALA A 43 -8.11 6.97 -18.76
N GLY A 44 -8.11 7.90 -19.74
CA GLY A 44 -8.97 9.09 -19.71
C GLY A 44 -8.59 10.10 -18.61
N VAL A 45 -7.33 10.14 -18.18
CA VAL A 45 -6.82 11.05 -17.15
C VAL A 45 -5.70 11.93 -17.69
N SER A 46 -5.38 13.02 -17.00
CA SER A 46 -4.23 13.84 -17.38
C SER A 46 -2.91 13.14 -17.04
N THR A 47 -1.87 13.39 -17.84
CA THR A 47 -0.51 12.88 -17.58
C THR A 47 0.00 13.32 -16.21
N GLN A 48 -0.29 14.56 -15.80
CA GLN A 48 0.06 15.06 -14.48
C GLN A 48 -0.67 14.27 -13.36
N TYR A 49 -1.96 13.99 -13.55
CA TYR A 49 -2.72 13.22 -12.56
C TYR A 49 -2.17 11.80 -12.41
N LEU A 50 -1.93 11.09 -13.52
CA LEU A 50 -1.31 9.76 -13.47
C LEU A 50 0.08 9.82 -12.83
N SER A 51 0.84 10.88 -13.08
CA SER A 51 2.14 11.07 -12.48
C SER A 51 2.07 11.26 -10.96
N GLU A 52 1.09 12.00 -10.44
CA GLU A 52 0.86 12.15 -9.00
C GLU A 52 0.35 10.85 -8.36
N LEU A 53 -0.49 10.11 -9.08
CA LEU A 53 -0.97 8.78 -8.69
C LEU A 53 0.18 7.80 -8.50
N GLU A 54 1.07 7.67 -9.50
CA GLU A 54 2.24 6.78 -9.45
C GLU A 54 3.21 7.10 -8.30
N ARG A 55 3.20 8.34 -7.82
CA ARG A 55 4.00 8.79 -6.66
C ARG A 55 3.26 8.66 -5.33
N GLY A 56 2.01 8.20 -5.33
CA GLY A 56 1.20 8.10 -4.11
C GLY A 56 0.83 9.46 -3.50
N ARG A 57 0.77 10.52 -4.32
CA ARG A 57 0.43 11.88 -3.86
C ARG A 57 -1.07 12.15 -3.87
N LYS A 58 -1.86 11.28 -4.52
CA LYS A 58 -3.32 11.38 -4.62
C LYS A 58 -3.98 10.08 -4.20
N ASP A 59 -5.06 10.20 -3.43
CA ASP A 59 -6.03 9.13 -3.27
C ASP A 59 -6.98 9.17 -4.47
N ALA A 60 -6.96 8.11 -5.28
CA ALA A 60 -7.82 7.98 -6.45
C ALA A 60 -9.13 7.28 -6.08
N SER A 61 -10.20 7.65 -6.79
CA SER A 61 -11.46 6.92 -6.69
C SER A 61 -11.31 5.52 -7.30
N SER A 62 -12.23 4.62 -6.93
CA SER A 62 -12.27 3.26 -7.45
C SER A 62 -12.42 3.23 -8.98
N GLU A 63 -13.16 4.17 -9.57
CA GLU A 63 -13.33 4.32 -11.02
C GLU A 63 -12.01 4.68 -11.70
N ILE A 64 -11.24 5.60 -11.14
CA ILE A 64 -9.94 5.99 -11.68
C ILE A 64 -8.94 4.84 -11.57
N LEU A 65 -8.92 4.12 -10.45
CA LEU A 65 -8.09 2.94 -10.29
C LEU A 65 -8.43 1.86 -11.32
N ALA A 66 -9.72 1.60 -11.54
CA ALA A 66 -10.17 0.65 -12.55
C ALA A 66 -9.77 1.09 -13.98
N ALA A 67 -9.92 2.39 -14.31
CA ALA A 67 -9.55 2.92 -15.61
C ALA A 67 -8.04 2.82 -15.89
N VAL A 68 -7.19 3.17 -14.92
CA VAL A 68 -5.73 3.08 -15.06
C VAL A 68 -5.27 1.62 -15.08
N ALA A 69 -5.81 0.75 -14.23
CA ALA A 69 -5.53 -0.69 -14.27
C ALA A 69 -5.90 -1.29 -15.62
N GLY A 70 -7.10 -0.99 -16.13
CA GLY A 70 -7.56 -1.42 -17.44
C GLY A 70 -6.66 -0.92 -18.58
N ALA A 71 -6.19 0.32 -18.51
CA ALA A 71 -5.21 0.85 -19.46
C ALA A 71 -3.88 0.08 -19.42
N LEU A 72 -3.52 -0.55 -18.31
CA LEU A 72 -2.33 -1.39 -18.18
C LEU A 72 -2.59 -2.88 -18.50
N GLY A 73 -3.82 -3.24 -18.90
CA GLY A 73 -4.21 -4.61 -19.18
C GLY A 73 -4.47 -5.45 -17.93
N LEU A 74 -4.78 -4.80 -16.80
CA LEU A 74 -5.11 -5.44 -15.53
C LEU A 74 -6.58 -5.32 -15.21
N THR A 75 -7.12 -6.32 -14.52
CA THR A 75 -8.39 -6.16 -13.80
C THR A 75 -8.14 -5.45 -12.47
N LEU A 76 -9.20 -4.91 -11.85
CA LEU A 76 -9.10 -4.36 -10.50
C LEU A 76 -8.69 -5.42 -9.47
N VAL A 77 -9.08 -6.69 -9.67
CA VAL A 77 -8.71 -7.81 -8.79
C VAL A 77 -7.20 -8.08 -8.87
N ASP A 78 -6.62 -8.01 -10.07
CA ASP A 78 -5.17 -8.17 -10.24
C ASP A 78 -4.42 -7.05 -9.52
N LEU A 79 -4.87 -5.80 -9.68
CA LEU A 79 -4.27 -4.66 -8.99
C LEU A 79 -4.31 -4.84 -7.46
N VAL A 80 -5.46 -5.21 -6.90
CA VAL A 80 -5.60 -5.42 -5.44
C VAL A 80 -4.69 -6.53 -4.95
N ARG A 81 -4.58 -7.64 -5.71
CA ARG A 81 -3.67 -8.75 -5.37
C ARG A 81 -2.22 -8.29 -5.31
N GLU A 82 -1.77 -7.55 -6.32
CA GLU A 82 -0.40 -7.05 -6.40
C GLU A 82 -0.08 -6.06 -5.28
N VAL A 83 -1.03 -5.18 -4.95
CA VAL A 83 -0.89 -4.25 -3.82
C VAL A 83 -0.83 -5.03 -2.50
N ALA A 84 -1.65 -6.06 -2.32
CA ALA A 84 -1.60 -6.90 -1.13
C ALA A 84 -0.25 -7.63 -0.99
N VAL A 85 0.30 -8.16 -2.08
CA VAL A 85 1.64 -8.78 -2.09
C VAL A 85 2.71 -7.78 -1.67
N ASP A 86 2.68 -6.56 -2.23
CA ASP A 86 3.66 -5.52 -1.90
C ASP A 86 3.50 -5.00 -0.47
N LEU A 87 2.28 -4.91 0.04
CA LEU A 87 1.99 -4.58 1.44
C LEU A 87 2.56 -5.65 2.38
N VAL A 88 2.32 -6.93 2.12
CA VAL A 88 2.86 -8.03 2.94
C VAL A 88 4.39 -8.04 2.92
N ARG A 89 5.02 -7.73 1.78
CA ARG A 89 6.49 -7.62 1.67
C ARG A 89 7.06 -6.46 2.50
N GLN A 90 6.31 -5.36 2.63
CA GLN A 90 6.72 -4.17 3.36
C GLN A 90 6.34 -4.22 4.84
N ALA A 91 5.30 -4.99 5.19
CA ALA A 91 4.90 -5.23 6.57
C ALA A 91 6.01 -6.00 7.29
N ARG A 92 6.55 -5.42 8.37
CA ARG A 92 7.39 -6.18 9.29
C ARG A 92 6.54 -7.30 9.92
N PRO A 93 7.07 -8.52 10.12
CA PRO A 93 6.35 -9.55 10.85
C PRO A 93 6.00 -9.00 12.23
N VAL A 94 4.71 -8.85 12.50
CA VAL A 94 4.22 -8.54 13.84
C VAL A 94 4.58 -9.73 14.72
N PRO A 95 5.31 -9.57 15.84
CA PRO A 95 5.49 -10.67 16.77
C PRO A 95 4.10 -11.08 17.26
N VAL A 96 3.66 -12.26 16.83
CA VAL A 96 2.41 -12.85 17.31
C VAL A 96 2.60 -13.05 18.81
N LEU A 97 1.85 -12.31 19.63
CA LEU A 97 1.80 -12.56 21.07
C LEU A 97 1.34 -14.01 21.23
N ARG A 98 2.23 -14.88 21.72
CA ARG A 98 1.90 -16.27 22.03
C ARG A 98 0.69 -16.24 22.98
N SER A 99 -0.42 -16.84 22.56
CA SER A 99 -1.56 -17.08 23.45
C SER A 99 -1.08 -17.97 24.60
N VAL A 100 -1.19 -17.48 25.83
CA VAL A 100 -1.01 -18.30 27.03
C VAL A 100 -2.14 -19.34 27.05
N PRO A 101 -1.86 -20.66 27.16
CA PRO A 101 -2.92 -21.65 27.29
C PRO A 101 -3.57 -21.52 28.67
N GLY A 102 -4.91 -21.34 28.74
CA GLY A 102 -5.68 -21.59 29.97
C GLY A 102 -6.68 -20.53 30.46
N GLY A 103 -6.91 -19.43 29.73
CA GLY A 103 -8.00 -18.48 30.06
C GLY A 103 -9.29 -18.78 29.28
N PRO A 104 -10.50 -18.45 29.79
CA PRO A 104 -11.72 -18.53 28.99
C PRO A 104 -11.49 -17.72 27.71
N ALA A 105 -11.89 -18.27 26.56
CA ALA A 105 -11.63 -17.74 25.24
C ALA A 105 -12.14 -16.30 25.11
N ALA A 106 -11.29 -15.34 25.50
CA ALA A 106 -11.41 -13.98 25.05
C ALA A 106 -11.19 -14.05 23.54
N VAL A 107 -12.26 -13.79 22.79
CA VAL A 107 -12.14 -13.44 21.38
C VAL A 107 -11.01 -12.42 21.30
N PRO A 108 -9.89 -12.69 20.62
CA PRO A 108 -8.85 -11.70 20.53
C PRO A 108 -9.44 -10.58 19.67
N ALA A 109 -9.93 -9.53 20.33
CA ALA A 109 -9.87 -8.22 19.75
C ALA A 109 -8.38 -8.01 19.49
N ALA A 110 -7.97 -8.28 18.24
CA ALA A 110 -6.66 -7.87 17.77
C ALA A 110 -6.45 -6.44 18.28
N PRO A 111 -5.27 -6.08 18.82
CA PRO A 111 -5.02 -4.69 19.06
C PRO A 111 -5.14 -4.04 17.68
N ILE A 112 -6.24 -3.31 17.46
CA ILE A 112 -6.34 -2.38 16.35
C ILE A 112 -5.22 -1.41 16.66
N ARG A 113 -4.04 -1.69 16.11
CA ARG A 113 -2.92 -0.78 16.13
C ARG A 113 -3.42 0.35 15.25
N ARG A 114 -4.05 1.34 15.89
CA ARG A 114 -4.39 2.59 15.25
C ARG A 114 -3.07 3.09 14.68
N GLY A 115 -2.89 2.93 13.38
CA GLY A 115 -1.85 3.65 12.67
C GLY A 115 -2.05 5.16 12.93
N PRO A 116 -1.09 6.00 12.53
CA PRO A 116 -1.17 7.45 12.73
C PRO A 116 -2.40 8.14 12.10
N TYR A 117 -3.30 7.37 11.47
CA TYR A 117 -4.57 7.78 10.85
C TYR A 117 -5.82 7.50 11.70
N ALA A 118 -5.68 7.36 13.03
CA ALA A 118 -6.85 7.56 13.89
C ALA A 118 -7.34 8.99 13.69
N LEU A 119 -8.31 9.17 12.79
CA LEU A 119 -8.98 10.43 12.54
C LEU A 119 -9.47 10.96 13.89
N ALA A 120 -8.87 12.05 14.35
CA ALA A 120 -9.42 12.83 15.44
C ALA A 120 -10.81 13.28 15.00
N ALA A 121 -11.82 12.88 15.77
CA ALA A 121 -13.18 13.38 15.68
C ALA A 121 -13.28 14.78 16.27
#